data_AF-A0A9Q0KAZ1-F1
#
_entry.id   AF-A0A9Q0KAZ1-F1
#
_cell.length_a   1.000
_cell.length_b   1.000
_cell.length_c   1.000
_cell.angle_alpha   90.00
_cell.angle_beta   90.00
_cell.angle_gamma   90.00
#
_symmetry.space_group_name_H-M   'P 1'
#
loop_
_entity.id
_entity.type
_entity.pdbx_description
1 polymer ?
#
loop_
_entity_poly.entity_id
_entity_poly.type
_entity_poly.pdbx_seq_one_letter_code
_entity_poly.pdbx_strand_id
1 'polypeptide(L)'
;MDLATARHEFGEHGCINMSIEASATFTVTKPVIMPKFCTDELVPEQGSFIYSRHFNPTVLNLNCCIPASRMATISTVLMQLCSSRGHVVASGCLYGGTQALLNHFLPRFCNITTTFVDLRAHEMVKDAIVEGRTTVFYLDSMSNPTLIIANLPELCRIAHDKGVKVVVDNTFTPMILSPARLGADIIVHSLTKYISGGADVIAGTMKKLRLKVIYLGLEEHPDQSLLKSMANENYGFGGILCLDMETEEKANQLMNHLLGYHATLMSCSGSSTSSEMNAEEKEMADISPGLIRMSIGYSGTLEQKWTQFEKALAQI
;
A
#
# COMPACT_ATOMS: atom_id res chain seq x y z
N MET A 1 2.81 13.83 -11.80
CA MET A 1 1.50 14.39 -12.17
C MET A 1 1.18 15.46 -11.15
N ASP A 2 1.02 16.71 -11.58
CA ASP A 2 0.78 17.84 -10.69
C ASP A 2 -0.70 17.86 -10.28
N LEU A 3 -1.00 17.99 -8.99
CA LEU A 3 -2.38 18.17 -8.51
C LEU A 3 -3.02 19.42 -9.13
N ALA A 4 -2.22 20.41 -9.54
CA ALA A 4 -2.69 21.58 -10.28
C ALA A 4 -3.15 21.29 -11.72
N THR A 5 -2.92 20.07 -12.23
CA THR A 5 -3.46 19.60 -13.52
C THR A 5 -4.70 18.73 -13.37
N ALA A 6 -5.22 18.54 -12.14
CA ALA A 6 -6.51 17.91 -11.93
C ALA A 6 -7.60 18.71 -12.64
N ARG A 7 -8.55 18.02 -13.27
CA ARG A 7 -9.69 18.66 -13.94
C ARG A 7 -10.41 19.59 -12.96
N HIS A 8 -10.36 20.89 -13.24
CA HIS A 8 -11.15 21.90 -12.54
C HIS A 8 -12.57 21.89 -13.10
N GLU A 9 -13.35 20.88 -12.72
CA GLU A 9 -14.77 20.81 -13.05
C GLU A 9 -15.60 21.38 -11.87
N PHE A 10 -16.34 22.45 -12.14
CA PHE A 10 -17.42 22.87 -11.25
C PHE A 10 -18.52 21.81 -11.26
N GLY A 11 -19.23 21.65 -10.14
CA GLY A 11 -20.41 20.80 -10.11
C GLY A 11 -21.44 21.25 -11.16
N GLU A 12 -22.39 20.37 -11.49
CA GLU A 12 -23.39 20.54 -12.57
C GLU A 12 -24.13 21.90 -12.54
N HIS A 13 -24.23 22.54 -11.37
CA HIS A 13 -24.88 23.84 -11.16
C HIS A 13 -23.91 24.99 -10.84
N GLY A 14 -22.63 24.86 -11.19
CA GLY A 14 -21.59 25.84 -10.85
C GLY A 14 -21.11 25.77 -9.41
N CYS A 15 -21.37 24.66 -8.72
CA CYS A 15 -20.93 24.44 -7.35
C CYS A 15 -19.41 24.34 -7.27
N ILE A 16 -18.82 24.89 -6.20
CA ILE A 16 -17.37 24.81 -5.92
C ILE A 16 -16.95 23.36 -5.66
N ASN A 17 -17.81 22.59 -4.99
CA ASN A 17 -17.57 21.16 -4.75
C ASN A 17 -17.93 20.35 -5.99
N MET A 18 -17.16 19.29 -6.23
CA MET A 18 -17.50 18.29 -7.24
C MET A 18 -18.87 17.67 -6.95
N SER A 19 -19.68 17.47 -7.99
CA SER A 19 -20.93 16.71 -7.88
C SER A 19 -20.63 15.25 -7.54
N ILE A 20 -21.39 14.68 -6.60
CA ILE A 20 -21.38 13.24 -6.34
C ILE A 20 -22.43 12.59 -7.24
N GLU A 21 -21.97 11.92 -8.28
CA GLU A 21 -22.83 11.22 -9.23
C GLU A 21 -23.17 9.82 -8.73
N ALA A 22 -24.34 9.70 -8.11
CA ALA A 22 -24.86 8.46 -7.52
C ALA A 22 -25.72 7.64 -8.51
N SER A 23 -25.67 7.91 -9.81
CA SER A 23 -26.38 7.11 -10.80
C SER A 23 -25.67 5.80 -11.17
N ALA A 24 -26.45 4.76 -11.45
CA ALA A 24 -25.95 3.51 -12.05
C ALA A 24 -25.92 3.56 -13.58
N THR A 25 -26.81 4.34 -14.20
CA THR A 25 -27.04 4.41 -15.65
C THR A 25 -27.21 5.84 -16.12
N PHE A 26 -26.71 6.17 -17.31
CA PHE A 26 -26.79 7.51 -17.88
C PHE A 26 -27.67 7.53 -19.13
N THR A 27 -28.45 8.61 -19.28
CA THR A 27 -29.36 8.79 -20.40
C THR A 27 -28.62 9.28 -21.64
N VAL A 28 -28.94 8.71 -22.80
CA VAL A 28 -28.55 9.26 -24.10
C VAL A 28 -29.69 10.09 -24.67
N THR A 29 -29.39 11.33 -25.09
CA THR A 29 -30.42 12.26 -25.59
C THR A 29 -30.85 11.99 -27.02
N LYS A 30 -30.06 11.22 -27.78
CA LYS A 30 -30.35 10.85 -29.17
C LYS A 30 -30.10 9.35 -29.39
N PRO A 31 -31.00 8.63 -30.07
CA PRO A 31 -30.82 7.19 -30.34
C PRO A 31 -29.52 6.85 -31.07
N VAL A 32 -29.03 7.74 -31.94
CA VAL A 32 -27.78 7.57 -32.71
C VAL A 32 -26.52 7.55 -31.85
N ILE A 33 -26.59 8.01 -30.60
CA ILE A 33 -25.42 8.06 -29.70
C ILE A 33 -25.16 6.68 -29.09
N MET A 34 -26.19 5.87 -28.80
CA MET A 34 -26.00 4.56 -28.16
C MET A 34 -25.10 3.61 -28.99
N PRO A 35 -25.28 3.45 -30.32
CA PRO A 35 -24.39 2.61 -31.10
C PRO A 35 -22.93 3.07 -31.10
N LYS A 36 -22.68 4.39 -31.00
CA LYS A 36 -21.33 4.96 -31.00
C LYS A 36 -20.52 4.62 -29.75
N PHE A 37 -21.20 4.38 -28.64
CA PHE A 37 -20.54 3.83 -27.45
C PHE A 37 -20.12 2.36 -27.63
N CYS A 38 -20.85 1.59 -28.44
CA CYS A 38 -20.53 0.19 -28.70
C CYS A 38 -19.40 0.03 -29.75
N THR A 39 -19.06 1.10 -30.47
CA THR A 39 -17.99 1.12 -31.48
C THR A 39 -16.74 1.89 -31.04
N ASP A 40 -16.61 2.21 -29.75
CA ASP A 40 -15.52 3.00 -29.16
C ASP A 40 -15.32 4.41 -29.78
N GLU A 41 -16.32 4.92 -30.50
CA GLU A 41 -16.29 6.26 -31.11
C GLU A 41 -16.51 7.39 -30.09
N LEU A 42 -17.08 7.08 -28.93
CA LEU A 42 -17.31 8.00 -27.82
C LEU A 42 -16.57 7.52 -26.58
N VAL A 43 -15.60 8.33 -26.15
CA VAL A 43 -14.80 8.06 -24.95
C VAL A 43 -15.31 8.87 -23.74
N PRO A 44 -15.15 8.37 -22.51
CA PRO A 44 -15.63 9.02 -21.29
C PRO A 44 -15.06 10.41 -21.06
N GLU A 45 -13.85 10.65 -21.57
CA GLU A 45 -13.16 11.95 -21.52
C GLU A 45 -13.96 13.07 -22.20
N GLN A 46 -14.90 12.72 -23.09
CA GLN A 46 -15.84 13.63 -23.76
C GLN A 46 -17.18 13.80 -23.00
N GLY A 47 -17.24 13.41 -21.72
CA GLY A 47 -18.44 13.56 -20.88
C GLY A 47 -19.57 12.59 -21.23
N SER A 48 -19.24 11.49 -21.90
CA SER A 48 -20.18 10.51 -22.42
C SER A 48 -20.15 9.25 -21.54
N PHE A 49 -21.27 8.94 -20.88
CA PHE A 49 -21.38 7.82 -19.93
C PHE A 49 -22.58 6.93 -20.27
N ILE A 50 -22.51 5.64 -19.92
CA ILE A 50 -23.64 4.69 -20.05
C ILE A 50 -23.91 3.99 -18.73
N TYR A 51 -22.91 3.30 -18.18
CA TYR A 51 -23.00 2.60 -16.91
C TYR A 51 -21.83 2.96 -16.01
N SER A 52 -22.11 3.25 -14.74
CA SER A 52 -21.09 3.61 -13.74
C SER A 52 -20.06 2.51 -13.49
N ARG A 53 -20.35 1.26 -13.87
CA ARG A 53 -19.39 0.15 -13.82
C ARG A 53 -18.22 0.31 -14.80
N HIS A 54 -18.42 1.07 -15.87
CA HIS A 54 -17.37 1.38 -16.84
C HIS A 54 -16.70 2.68 -16.44
N PHE A 55 -17.49 3.76 -16.33
CA PHE A 55 -17.01 5.09 -16.00
C PHE A 55 -18.06 5.88 -15.24
N ASN A 56 -17.63 6.67 -14.25
CA ASN A 56 -18.47 7.57 -13.48
C ASN A 56 -17.79 8.95 -13.39
N PRO A 57 -18.51 10.08 -13.60
CA PRO A 57 -17.94 11.42 -13.56
C PRO A 57 -17.17 11.73 -12.27
N THR A 58 -17.73 11.34 -11.12
CA THR A 58 -17.09 11.53 -9.81
C THR A 58 -15.75 10.83 -9.72
N VAL A 59 -15.68 9.60 -10.24
CA VAL A 59 -14.46 8.78 -10.21
C VAL A 59 -13.43 9.29 -11.21
N LEU A 60 -13.86 9.71 -12.41
CA LEU A 60 -12.96 10.27 -13.42
C LEU A 60 -12.24 11.53 -12.94
N ASN A 61 -12.91 12.37 -12.14
CA ASN A 61 -12.29 13.58 -11.58
C ASN A 61 -11.13 13.29 -10.62
N LEU A 62 -11.05 12.07 -10.07
CA LEU A 62 -9.91 11.64 -9.26
C LEU A 62 -8.69 11.22 -10.12
N ASN A 63 -8.80 11.29 -11.46
CA ASN A 63 -7.74 11.01 -12.45
C ASN A 63 -6.99 9.69 -12.23
N CYS A 64 -7.68 8.69 -11.68
CA CYS A 64 -7.17 7.34 -11.46
C CYS A 64 -8.29 6.32 -11.55
N CYS A 65 -7.94 5.06 -11.83
CA CYS A 65 -8.88 3.95 -11.70
C CYS A 65 -9.06 3.64 -10.20
N ILE A 66 -10.30 3.61 -9.72
CA ILE A 66 -10.62 3.32 -8.31
C ILE A 66 -11.45 2.04 -8.23
N PRO A 67 -10.79 0.87 -8.13
CA PRO A 67 -11.47 -0.39 -7.83
C PRO A 67 -12.07 -0.38 -6.42
N ALA A 68 -13.01 -1.30 -6.19
CA ALA A 68 -13.75 -1.41 -4.92
C ALA A 68 -12.85 -1.68 -3.69
N SER A 69 -11.65 -2.18 -3.88
CA SER A 69 -10.67 -2.40 -2.81
C SER A 69 -9.26 -2.51 -3.37
N ARG A 70 -8.24 -2.37 -2.51
CA ARG A 70 -6.84 -2.65 -2.87
C ARG A 70 -6.66 -4.04 -3.49
N MET A 71 -7.33 -5.08 -2.96
CA MET A 71 -7.21 -6.43 -3.51
C MET A 71 -7.79 -6.53 -4.92
N ALA A 72 -8.88 -5.81 -5.21
CA ALA A 72 -9.42 -5.72 -6.56
C ALA A 72 -8.46 -4.96 -7.50
N THR A 73 -7.77 -3.94 -7.02
CA THR A 73 -6.73 -3.23 -7.79
C THR A 73 -5.58 -4.15 -8.14
N ILE A 74 -4.98 -4.81 -7.14
CA ILE A 74 -3.83 -5.70 -7.32
C ILE A 74 -4.19 -6.85 -8.27
N SER A 75 -5.32 -7.51 -8.05
CA SER A 75 -5.74 -8.63 -8.91
C SER A 75 -5.98 -8.17 -10.35
N THR A 76 -6.65 -7.04 -10.56
CA THR A 76 -6.90 -6.49 -11.91
C THR A 76 -5.59 -6.16 -12.62
N VAL A 77 -4.66 -5.48 -11.94
CA VAL A 77 -3.35 -5.12 -12.53
C VAL A 77 -2.57 -6.38 -12.90
N LEU A 78 -2.45 -7.34 -11.99
CA LEU A 78 -1.69 -8.56 -12.24
C LEU A 78 -2.30 -9.41 -13.36
N MET A 79 -3.62 -9.58 -13.37
CA MET A 79 -4.31 -10.34 -14.42
C MET A 79 -4.20 -9.64 -15.78
N GLN A 80 -4.28 -8.31 -15.83
CA GLN A 80 -4.13 -7.54 -17.06
C GLN A 80 -2.71 -7.66 -17.64
N LEU A 81 -1.68 -7.58 -16.79
CA LEU A 81 -0.29 -7.62 -17.24
C LEU A 81 0.21 -9.03 -17.55
N CYS A 82 -0.22 -10.04 -16.80
CA CYS A 82 0.29 -11.40 -16.93
C CYS A 82 -0.47 -12.25 -17.95
N SER A 83 -1.67 -11.82 -18.38
CA SER A 83 -2.59 -12.68 -19.13
C SER A 83 -2.86 -14.02 -18.41
N SER A 84 -3.51 -14.99 -19.06
CA SER A 84 -3.86 -16.29 -18.44
C SER A 84 -2.70 -17.29 -18.31
N ARG A 85 -1.45 -16.84 -18.51
CA ARG A 85 -0.20 -17.62 -18.37
C ARG A 85 0.96 -16.64 -18.20
N GLY A 86 1.46 -16.49 -16.98
CA GLY A 86 2.54 -15.53 -16.70
C GLY A 86 3.41 -15.91 -15.51
N HIS A 87 4.50 -15.19 -15.34
CA HIS A 87 5.36 -15.29 -14.18
C HIS A 87 5.53 -13.92 -13.54
N VAL A 88 5.35 -13.87 -12.22
CA VAL A 88 5.55 -12.69 -11.37
C VAL A 88 6.77 -12.92 -10.51
N VAL A 89 7.66 -11.94 -10.41
CA VAL A 89 8.63 -11.86 -9.31
C VAL A 89 8.02 -10.93 -8.26
N ALA A 90 8.08 -11.30 -6.98
CA ALA A 90 7.45 -10.52 -5.93
C ALA A 90 8.32 -10.41 -4.67
N SER A 91 8.19 -9.32 -3.92
CA SER A 91 8.80 -9.20 -2.58
C SER A 91 8.36 -10.35 -1.68
N GLY A 92 9.28 -10.93 -0.90
CA GLY A 92 8.96 -11.95 0.11
C GLY A 92 8.14 -11.42 1.29
N CYS A 93 8.22 -10.13 1.59
CA CYS A 93 7.45 -9.49 2.65
C CYS A 93 6.36 -8.59 2.04
N LEU A 94 5.15 -9.12 1.94
CA LEU A 94 3.97 -8.44 1.38
C LEU A 94 2.79 -8.57 2.33
N TYR A 95 1.77 -7.73 2.13
CA TYR A 95 0.47 -7.90 2.77
C TYR A 95 -0.07 -9.34 2.60
N GLY A 96 -0.55 -9.95 3.70
CA GLY A 96 -0.98 -11.36 3.70
C GLY A 96 -2.05 -11.71 2.65
N GLY A 97 -2.98 -10.79 2.36
CA GLY A 97 -3.95 -10.99 1.28
C GLY A 97 -3.31 -11.02 -0.12
N THR A 98 -2.25 -10.25 -0.33
CA THR A 98 -1.47 -10.24 -1.57
C THR A 98 -0.64 -11.52 -1.69
N GLN A 99 -0.04 -11.97 -0.58
CA GLN A 99 0.63 -13.29 -0.51
C GLN A 99 -0.32 -14.41 -0.90
N ALA A 100 -1.50 -14.49 -0.27
CA ALA A 100 -2.50 -15.52 -0.56
C ALA A 100 -2.99 -15.47 -2.03
N LEU A 101 -3.16 -14.26 -2.59
CA LEU A 101 -3.49 -14.07 -4.00
C LEU A 101 -2.42 -14.68 -4.92
N LEU A 102 -1.15 -14.37 -4.68
CA LEU A 102 -0.01 -14.81 -5.50
C LEU A 102 0.34 -16.29 -5.32
N ASN A 103 0.19 -16.86 -4.11
CA ASN A 103 0.53 -18.25 -3.80
C ASN A 103 -0.57 -19.26 -4.12
N HIS A 104 -1.84 -18.88 -3.94
CA HIS A 104 -2.93 -19.85 -3.96
C HIS A 104 -3.95 -19.57 -5.07
N PHE A 105 -4.38 -18.32 -5.20
CA PHE A 105 -5.47 -17.98 -6.12
C PHE A 105 -4.99 -17.93 -7.58
N LEU A 106 -4.00 -17.09 -7.87
CA LEU A 106 -3.53 -16.86 -9.24
C LEU A 106 -2.92 -18.11 -9.90
N PRO A 107 -2.13 -18.96 -9.20
CA PRO A 107 -1.65 -20.21 -9.79
C PRO A 107 -2.78 -21.17 -10.15
N ARG A 108 -3.78 -21.29 -9.27
CA ARG A 108 -4.90 -22.22 -9.44
C ARG A 108 -5.85 -21.83 -10.56
N PHE A 109 -6.21 -20.54 -10.64
CA PHE A 109 -7.29 -20.08 -11.52
C PHE A 109 -6.80 -19.39 -12.79
N CYS A 110 -5.59 -18.83 -12.77
CA CYS A 110 -5.03 -18.08 -13.88
C CYS A 110 -3.72 -18.66 -14.41
N ASN A 111 -3.20 -19.75 -13.81
CA ASN A 111 -1.90 -20.33 -14.16
C ASN A 111 -0.77 -19.27 -14.20
N ILE A 112 -0.85 -18.29 -13.31
CA ILE A 112 0.18 -17.28 -13.07
C ILE A 112 0.98 -17.75 -11.86
N THR A 113 2.28 -17.97 -12.05
CA THR A 113 3.19 -18.44 -11.00
C THR A 113 4.03 -17.29 -10.45
N THR A 114 4.43 -17.37 -9.19
CA THR A 114 5.20 -16.31 -8.52
C THR A 114 6.50 -16.84 -7.94
N THR A 115 7.61 -16.11 -8.12
CA THR A 115 8.86 -16.31 -7.37
C THR A 115 9.04 -15.17 -6.37
N PHE A 116 9.16 -15.52 -5.09
CA PHE A 116 9.37 -14.56 -4.02
C PHE A 116 10.86 -14.32 -3.77
N VAL A 117 11.25 -13.06 -3.54
CA VAL A 117 12.65 -12.64 -3.39
C VAL A 117 12.84 -11.66 -2.23
N ASP A 118 14.00 -11.69 -1.58
CA ASP A 118 14.42 -10.61 -0.68
C ASP A 118 14.88 -9.41 -1.53
N LEU A 119 14.20 -8.28 -1.36
CA LEU A 119 14.50 -7.05 -2.11
C LEU A 119 15.90 -6.49 -1.80
N ARG A 120 16.49 -6.81 -0.65
CA ARG A 120 17.86 -6.38 -0.29
C ARG A 120 18.92 -7.16 -1.05
N ALA A 121 18.60 -8.37 -1.51
CA ALA A 121 19.46 -9.20 -2.31
C ALA A 121 19.20 -8.96 -3.80
N HIS A 122 19.68 -7.82 -4.33
CA HIS A 122 19.41 -7.42 -5.72
C HIS A 122 19.78 -8.47 -6.78
N GLU A 123 20.83 -9.27 -6.57
CA GLU A 123 21.16 -10.38 -7.48
C GLU A 123 20.09 -11.48 -7.47
N MET A 124 19.45 -11.76 -6.32
CA MET A 124 18.33 -12.70 -6.26
C MET A 124 17.12 -12.19 -7.07
N VAL A 125 16.83 -10.89 -7.01
CA VAL A 125 15.78 -10.26 -7.83
C VAL A 125 16.10 -10.44 -9.31
N LYS A 126 17.34 -10.13 -9.69
CA LYS A 126 17.81 -10.28 -11.07
C LYS A 126 17.71 -11.72 -11.53
N ASP A 127 18.19 -12.69 -10.77
CA ASP A 127 18.18 -14.11 -11.13
C ASP A 127 16.76 -14.69 -11.22
N ALA A 128 15.85 -14.23 -10.37
CA ALA A 128 14.45 -14.64 -10.40
C ALA A 128 13.71 -14.14 -11.65
N ILE A 129 14.16 -13.05 -12.27
CA ILE A 129 13.56 -12.53 -13.51
C ILE A 129 14.01 -13.37 -14.70
N VAL A 130 13.09 -14.20 -15.17
CA VAL A 130 13.19 -14.99 -16.41
C VAL A 130 12.74 -14.15 -17.60
N GLU A 131 13.67 -13.78 -18.48
CA GLU A 131 13.38 -13.01 -19.71
C GLU A 131 12.39 -13.74 -20.62
N GLY A 132 11.47 -12.98 -21.23
CA GLY A 132 10.41 -13.53 -22.10
C GLY A 132 9.28 -14.29 -21.38
N ARG A 133 9.41 -14.55 -20.07
CA ARG A 133 8.37 -15.21 -19.25
C ARG A 133 7.87 -14.34 -18.10
N THR A 134 8.77 -13.64 -17.42
CA THR A 134 8.42 -12.73 -16.32
C THR A 134 7.83 -11.46 -16.91
N THR A 135 6.61 -11.13 -16.51
CA THR A 135 5.90 -9.96 -17.03
C THR A 135 5.85 -8.83 -16.00
N VAL A 136 5.85 -9.19 -14.72
CA VAL A 136 5.69 -8.23 -13.61
C VAL A 136 6.70 -8.49 -12.51
N PHE A 137 7.28 -7.41 -12.01
CA PHE A 137 7.93 -7.34 -10.71
C PHE A 137 7.03 -6.55 -9.74
N TYR A 138 6.52 -7.21 -8.69
CA TYR A 138 5.60 -6.63 -7.72
C TYR A 138 6.27 -6.43 -6.36
N LEU A 139 6.15 -5.25 -5.78
CA LEU A 139 6.72 -4.96 -4.47
C LEU A 139 5.93 -3.89 -3.70
N ASP A 140 6.03 -3.94 -2.38
CA ASP A 140 5.64 -2.82 -1.52
C ASP A 140 6.85 -1.85 -1.42
N SER A 141 6.61 -0.55 -1.50
CA SER A 141 7.64 0.47 -1.30
C SER A 141 8.18 0.52 0.15
N MET A 142 7.30 0.18 1.11
CA MET A 142 7.62 -0.09 2.50
C MET A 142 6.89 -1.37 2.91
N SER A 143 7.62 -2.37 3.40
CA SER A 143 7.04 -3.66 3.76
C SER A 143 6.11 -3.59 4.97
N ASN A 144 5.19 -4.54 5.07
CA ASN A 144 4.36 -4.75 6.24
C ASN A 144 4.58 -6.18 6.80
N PRO A 145 4.91 -6.34 8.09
CA PRO A 145 4.95 -5.34 9.16
C PRO A 145 6.34 -4.73 9.43
N THR A 146 7.41 -5.20 8.80
CA THR A 146 8.79 -4.88 9.20
C THR A 146 9.33 -3.53 8.72
N LEU A 147 8.57 -2.78 7.94
CA LEU A 147 8.90 -1.42 7.50
C LEU A 147 10.22 -1.31 6.71
N ILE A 148 10.61 -2.40 6.05
CA ILE A 148 11.77 -2.45 5.16
C ILE A 148 11.48 -1.58 3.93
N ILE A 149 12.45 -0.77 3.52
CA ILE A 149 12.29 0.13 2.37
C ILE A 149 12.90 -0.50 1.12
N ALA A 150 12.11 -0.52 0.05
CA ALA A 150 12.59 -0.96 -1.26
C ALA A 150 13.44 0.14 -1.92
N ASN A 151 14.65 -0.19 -2.39
CA ASN A 151 15.46 0.69 -3.22
C ASN A 151 14.85 0.80 -4.64
N LEU A 152 13.80 1.61 -4.78
CA LEU A 152 13.00 1.69 -6.00
C LEU A 152 13.83 2.02 -7.25
N PRO A 153 14.76 3.01 -7.26
CA PRO A 153 15.56 3.29 -8.45
C PRO A 153 16.36 2.08 -8.94
N GLU A 154 17.03 1.37 -8.04
CA GLU A 154 17.86 0.22 -8.43
C GLU A 154 17.01 -1.00 -8.81
N LEU A 155 15.95 -1.27 -8.06
CA LEU A 155 15.02 -2.37 -8.34
C LEU A 155 14.27 -2.17 -9.66
N CYS A 156 13.87 -0.94 -9.97
CA CYS A 156 13.25 -0.63 -11.26
C CYS A 156 14.25 -0.79 -12.39
N ARG A 157 15.48 -0.33 -12.22
CA ARG A 157 16.56 -0.50 -13.21
C ARG A 157 16.78 -1.99 -13.53
N ILE A 158 16.91 -2.85 -12.52
CA ILE A 158 17.10 -4.31 -12.69
C ILE A 158 15.95 -4.93 -13.49
N ALA A 159 14.71 -4.56 -13.19
CA ALA A 159 13.54 -5.09 -13.90
C ALA A 159 13.45 -4.57 -15.35
N HIS A 160 13.71 -3.27 -15.55
CA HIS A 160 13.67 -2.63 -16.87
C HIS A 160 14.77 -3.11 -17.79
N ASP A 161 15.97 -3.41 -17.27
CA ASP A 161 17.07 -4.04 -18.03
C ASP A 161 16.63 -5.37 -18.68
N LYS A 162 15.62 -6.03 -18.11
CA LYS A 162 15.03 -7.29 -18.60
C LYS A 162 13.65 -7.12 -19.23
N GLY A 163 13.22 -5.88 -19.46
CA GLY A 163 11.92 -5.56 -20.09
C GLY A 163 10.69 -5.87 -19.22
N VAL A 164 10.85 -6.00 -17.90
CA VAL A 164 9.77 -6.34 -16.96
C VAL A 164 9.11 -5.08 -16.40
N LYS A 165 7.78 -5.10 -16.27
CA LYS A 165 7.01 -4.00 -15.66
C LYS A 165 7.07 -4.03 -14.15
N VAL A 166 7.22 -2.85 -13.53
CA VAL A 166 7.32 -2.72 -12.08
C VAL A 166 6.03 -2.17 -11.51
N VAL A 167 5.40 -2.93 -10.61
CA VAL A 167 4.19 -2.56 -9.89
C VAL A 167 4.55 -2.34 -8.42
N VAL A 168 4.34 -1.11 -7.94
CA VAL A 168 4.68 -0.71 -6.57
C VAL A 168 3.42 -0.42 -5.77
N ASP A 169 3.21 -1.15 -4.67
CA ASP A 169 2.24 -0.75 -3.65
C ASP A 169 2.87 0.34 -2.75
N ASN A 170 2.27 1.53 -2.78
CA ASN A 170 2.73 2.73 -2.08
C ASN A 170 1.77 3.11 -0.93
N THR A 171 1.10 2.10 -0.34
CA THR A 171 0.08 2.29 0.71
C THR A 171 0.64 2.89 2.01
N PHE A 172 1.88 2.56 2.40
CA PHE A 172 2.47 3.01 3.69
C PHE A 172 3.29 4.30 3.58
N THR A 173 3.61 4.71 2.37
CA THR A 173 4.45 5.87 2.04
C THR A 173 3.77 6.87 1.09
N PRO A 174 2.43 7.05 1.10
CA PRO A 174 1.81 8.06 0.26
C PRO A 174 2.40 9.42 0.60
N MET A 175 2.66 10.25 -0.43
CA MET A 175 3.35 11.54 -0.35
C MET A 175 4.82 11.51 0.06
N ILE A 176 5.23 10.56 0.92
CA ILE A 176 6.62 10.34 1.34
C ILE A 176 7.45 9.90 0.14
N LEU A 177 7.00 8.85 -0.57
CA LEU A 177 7.64 8.38 -1.80
C LEU A 177 6.78 8.72 -3.01
N SER A 178 7.46 9.03 -4.12
CA SER A 178 6.85 9.19 -5.44
C SER A 178 7.35 8.10 -6.40
N PRO A 179 6.85 6.85 -6.31
CA PRO A 179 7.41 5.73 -7.07
C PRO A 179 7.49 5.95 -8.59
N ALA A 180 6.54 6.69 -9.20
CA ALA A 180 6.59 7.03 -10.62
C ALA A 180 7.85 7.83 -10.99
N ARG A 181 8.33 8.71 -10.10
CA ARG A 181 9.58 9.46 -10.28
C ARG A 181 10.83 8.61 -10.02
N LEU A 182 10.65 7.46 -9.37
CA LEU A 182 11.70 6.52 -8.98
C LEU A 182 11.76 5.29 -9.90
N GLY A 183 10.97 5.26 -10.98
CA GLY A 183 11.02 4.23 -12.02
C GLY A 183 9.85 3.25 -12.05
N ALA A 184 8.89 3.34 -11.13
CA ALA A 184 7.73 2.43 -11.15
C ALA A 184 6.84 2.68 -12.37
N ASP A 185 6.37 1.61 -13.01
CA ASP A 185 5.42 1.70 -14.14
C ASP A 185 3.98 1.86 -13.65
N ILE A 186 3.59 1.16 -12.59
CA ILE A 186 2.25 1.20 -12.01
C ILE A 186 2.34 1.36 -10.50
N ILE A 187 1.50 2.24 -9.95
CA ILE A 187 1.41 2.48 -8.51
C ILE A 187 0.04 2.04 -8.00
N VAL A 188 0.05 1.26 -6.93
CA VAL A 188 -1.15 0.83 -6.23
C VAL A 188 -1.20 1.52 -4.87
N HIS A 189 -2.39 1.94 -4.46
CA HIS A 189 -2.64 2.51 -3.15
C HIS A 189 -3.89 1.88 -2.50
N SER A 190 -3.85 1.67 -1.20
CA SER A 190 -5.05 1.49 -0.37
C SER A 190 -5.51 2.84 0.18
N LEU A 191 -6.56 3.42 -0.40
CA LEU A 191 -7.17 4.67 0.09
C LEU A 191 -7.82 4.53 1.48
N THR A 192 -7.91 3.31 2.02
CA THR A 192 -8.41 3.03 3.37
C THR A 192 -7.37 3.27 4.47
N LYS A 193 -6.14 3.65 4.11
CA LYS A 193 -5.04 3.95 5.05
C LYS A 193 -4.61 5.40 4.86
N TYR A 194 -4.26 6.06 5.96
CA TYR A 194 -3.95 7.49 5.98
C TYR A 194 -2.61 7.77 6.65
N ILE A 195 -1.98 8.85 6.20
CA ILE A 195 -0.84 9.49 6.83
C ILE A 195 -1.32 10.09 8.15
N SER A 196 -0.53 9.92 9.19
CA SER A 196 -0.74 10.57 10.47
C SER A 196 0.57 11.08 11.02
N GLY A 197 0.52 12.26 11.64
CA GLY A 197 1.68 12.87 12.31
C GLY A 197 1.79 12.43 13.77
N GLY A 198 3.01 12.45 14.31
CA GLY A 198 3.30 12.22 15.73
C GLY A 198 3.93 10.87 16.07
N ALA A 199 4.12 9.98 15.08
CA ALA A 199 4.83 8.72 15.29
C ALA A 199 6.30 8.93 15.67
N ASP A 200 6.97 9.96 15.14
CA ASP A 200 8.36 10.31 15.51
C ASP A 200 8.55 10.48 17.01
N VAL A 201 7.67 11.27 17.64
CA VAL A 201 7.81 11.59 19.07
C VAL A 201 7.44 10.38 19.94
N ILE A 202 6.41 9.62 19.54
CA ILE A 202 6.02 8.40 20.26
C ILE A 202 7.14 7.35 20.17
N ALA A 203 7.64 7.07 18.96
CA ALA A 203 8.72 6.11 18.74
C ALA A 203 10.00 6.51 19.50
N GLY A 204 10.39 7.79 19.42
CA GLY A 204 11.55 8.31 20.15
C GLY A 204 11.40 8.20 21.67
N THR A 205 10.19 8.34 22.21
CA THR A 205 9.96 8.20 23.65
C THR A 205 9.92 6.74 24.10
N MET A 206 9.26 5.86 23.33
CA MET A 206 9.33 4.41 23.53
C MET A 206 10.78 3.90 23.53
N LYS A 207 11.62 4.46 22.64
CA LYS A 207 13.04 4.12 22.57
C LYS A 207 13.79 4.52 23.83
N LYS A 208 13.52 5.70 24.41
CA LYS A 208 14.10 6.13 25.70
C LYS A 208 13.75 5.16 26.85
N LEU A 209 12.60 4.51 26.77
CA LEU A 209 12.18 3.44 27.68
C LEU A 209 12.79 2.06 27.37
N ARG A 210 13.70 1.97 26.39
CA ARG A 210 14.36 0.73 25.94
C ARG A 210 13.41 -0.34 25.38
N LEU A 211 12.26 0.08 24.88
CA LEU A 211 11.35 -0.81 24.15
C LEU A 211 11.94 -1.15 22.77
N LYS A 212 11.64 -2.34 22.26
CA LYS A 212 12.02 -2.79 20.92
C LYS A 212 11.06 -2.18 19.89
N VAL A 213 11.45 -1.04 19.33
CA VAL A 213 10.64 -0.28 18.38
C VAL A 213 11.27 -0.34 17.00
N ILE A 214 10.46 -0.61 15.99
CA ILE A 214 10.82 -0.49 14.57
C ILE A 214 10.07 0.71 14.02
N TYR A 215 10.81 1.77 13.67
CA TYR A 215 10.27 2.98 13.08
C TYR A 215 11.33 3.68 12.24
N LEU A 216 10.94 4.14 11.05
CA LEU A 216 11.87 4.72 10.06
C LEU A 216 12.47 6.06 10.48
N GLY A 217 11.78 6.82 11.34
CA GLY A 217 12.30 8.08 11.88
C GLY A 217 13.39 7.91 12.95
N LEU A 218 13.63 6.68 13.43
CA LEU A 218 14.72 6.38 14.37
C LEU A 218 16.06 6.29 13.62
N GLU A 219 17.10 6.96 14.12
CA GLU A 219 18.42 7.05 13.47
C GLU A 219 19.09 5.68 13.28
N GLU A 220 18.79 4.72 14.16
CA GLU A 220 19.30 3.35 14.09
C GLU A 220 18.58 2.47 13.05
N HIS A 221 17.48 2.93 12.46
CA HIS A 221 16.77 2.12 11.47
C HIS A 221 17.66 1.93 10.23
N PRO A 222 17.93 0.68 9.80
CA PRO A 222 18.92 0.40 8.74
C PRO A 222 18.60 1.14 7.44
N ASP A 223 17.31 1.25 7.11
CA ASP A 223 16.86 1.86 5.86
C ASP A 223 16.55 3.37 5.96
N GLN A 224 16.83 4.04 7.09
CA GLN A 224 16.50 5.47 7.22
C GLN A 224 17.22 6.31 6.15
N SER A 225 18.51 6.05 5.94
CA SER A 225 19.31 6.78 4.95
C SER A 225 18.81 6.55 3.53
N LEU A 226 18.40 5.31 3.22
CA LEU A 226 17.82 4.96 1.93
C LEU A 226 16.50 5.71 1.72
N LEU A 227 15.60 5.71 2.70
CA LEU A 227 14.35 6.47 2.62
C LEU A 227 14.61 7.96 2.39
N LYS A 228 15.49 8.58 3.19
CA LYS A 228 15.85 10.01 3.03
C LYS A 228 16.35 10.34 1.63
N SER A 229 17.08 9.43 0.97
CA SER A 229 17.59 9.64 -0.39
C SER A 229 16.49 9.66 -1.47
N MET A 230 15.31 9.10 -1.19
CA MET A 230 14.20 8.98 -2.14
C MET A 230 12.94 9.78 -1.73
N ALA A 231 12.84 10.15 -0.46
CA ALA A 231 11.65 10.73 0.14
C ALA A 231 11.47 12.22 -0.18
N ASN A 232 10.22 12.67 -0.11
CA ASN A 232 9.89 14.07 -0.04
C ASN A 232 10.09 14.57 1.40
N GLU A 233 11.07 15.44 1.59
CA GLU A 233 11.51 15.94 2.90
C GLU A 233 10.38 16.57 3.74
N ASN A 234 9.33 17.07 3.10
CA ASN A 234 8.22 17.74 3.79
C ASN A 234 7.22 16.80 4.48
N TYR A 235 7.32 15.49 4.27
CA TYR A 235 6.29 14.52 4.73
C TYR A 235 6.75 13.58 5.85
N GLY A 236 8.00 13.70 6.33
CA GLY A 236 8.53 12.91 7.44
C GLY A 236 8.63 11.41 7.13
N PHE A 237 8.49 10.57 8.16
CA PHE A 237 8.72 9.11 8.08
C PHE A 237 7.44 8.26 8.16
N GLY A 238 6.27 8.90 8.15
CA GLY A 238 4.97 8.24 8.19
C GLY A 238 4.46 7.96 9.60
N GLY A 239 3.22 7.48 9.68
CA GLY A 239 2.47 7.28 10.93
C GLY A 239 2.44 5.84 11.45
N ILE A 240 3.23 4.94 10.86
CA ILE A 240 3.24 3.52 11.20
C ILE A 240 4.54 3.19 11.92
N LEU A 241 4.42 2.54 13.07
CA LEU A 241 5.55 1.98 13.82
C LEU A 241 5.20 0.58 14.30
N CYS A 242 6.21 -0.22 14.60
CA CYS A 242 6.03 -1.51 15.24
C CYS A 242 6.71 -1.55 16.60
N LEU A 243 6.08 -2.25 17.55
CA LEU A 243 6.55 -2.47 18.90
C LEU A 243 6.59 -3.99 19.15
N ASP A 244 7.75 -4.52 19.43
CA ASP A 244 7.94 -5.93 19.75
C ASP A 244 7.80 -6.16 21.26
N MET A 245 6.70 -6.80 21.66
CA MET A 245 6.42 -7.22 23.03
C MET A 245 6.90 -8.65 23.32
N GLU A 246 7.65 -9.25 22.40
CA GLU A 246 8.24 -10.60 22.42
C GLU A 246 7.21 -11.73 22.33
N THR A 247 6.19 -11.70 23.20
CA THR A 247 5.14 -12.71 23.25
C THR A 247 3.79 -12.14 22.84
N GLU A 248 2.96 -12.99 22.23
CA GLU A 248 1.58 -12.64 21.86
C GLU A 248 0.75 -12.24 23.08
N GLU A 249 0.96 -12.91 24.22
CA GLU A 249 0.25 -12.62 25.48
C GLU A 249 0.51 -11.18 25.96
N LYS A 250 1.78 -10.76 26.03
CA LYS A 250 2.15 -9.38 26.40
C LYS A 250 1.61 -8.37 25.39
N ALA A 251 1.65 -8.72 24.11
CA ALA A 251 1.12 -7.88 23.05
C ALA A 251 -0.39 -7.65 23.20
N ASN A 252 -1.15 -8.72 23.44
CA ASN A 252 -2.59 -8.66 23.64
C ASN A 252 -2.97 -7.92 24.92
N GLN A 253 -2.23 -8.12 26.03
CA GLN A 253 -2.42 -7.35 27.26
C GLN A 253 -2.24 -5.84 27.01
N LEU A 254 -1.15 -5.45 26.31
CA LEU A 254 -0.93 -4.03 25.97
C LEU A 254 -2.06 -3.46 25.11
N MET A 255 -2.43 -4.17 24.06
CA MET A 255 -3.50 -3.71 23.16
C MET A 255 -4.82 -3.59 23.92
N ASN A 256 -5.16 -4.52 24.81
CA ASN A 256 -6.40 -4.48 25.61
C ASN A 256 -6.49 -3.22 26.48
N HIS A 257 -5.38 -2.78 27.08
CA HIS A 257 -5.34 -1.53 27.84
C HIS A 257 -5.42 -0.27 26.94
N LEU A 258 -5.14 -0.42 25.65
CA LEU A 258 -5.19 0.65 24.64
C LEU A 258 -6.49 0.62 23.79
N LEU A 259 -7.34 -0.41 23.92
CA LEU A 259 -8.66 -0.57 23.28
C LEU A 259 -9.66 0.45 23.84
N GLY A 260 -9.46 1.72 23.49
CA GLY A 260 -10.35 2.84 23.79
C GLY A 260 -10.04 4.07 22.92
N TYR A 261 -8.93 4.02 22.18
CA TYR A 261 -8.47 5.10 21.35
C TYR A 261 -8.84 4.83 19.87
N HIS A 262 -10.03 5.26 19.47
CA HIS A 262 -10.58 5.08 18.11
C HIS A 262 -9.68 5.62 16.99
N ALA A 263 -8.71 6.49 17.29
CA ALA A 263 -7.83 7.09 16.31
C ALA A 263 -6.52 6.31 16.06
N THR A 264 -6.03 5.52 17.02
CA THR A 264 -4.79 4.72 16.88
C THR A 264 -5.15 3.26 16.72
N LEU A 265 -4.90 2.70 15.55
CA LEU A 265 -5.22 1.31 15.26
C LEU A 265 -4.00 0.44 15.53
N MET A 266 -4.22 -0.67 16.23
CA MET A 266 -3.18 -1.62 16.61
C MET A 266 -3.59 -3.03 16.21
N SER A 267 -2.62 -3.87 15.89
CA SER A 267 -2.85 -5.29 15.66
C SER A 267 -1.56 -6.07 15.92
N CYS A 268 -1.68 -7.27 16.51
CA CYS A 268 -0.57 -8.21 16.64
C CYS A 268 -0.34 -8.86 15.27
N SER A 269 0.77 -8.51 14.61
CA SER A 269 1.01 -8.84 13.21
C SER A 269 1.15 -10.36 13.01
N GLY A 270 1.81 -11.05 13.95
CA GLY A 270 2.05 -12.48 13.89
C GLY A 270 0.77 -13.34 13.89
N SER A 271 -0.27 -12.90 14.59
CA SER A 271 -1.56 -13.61 14.67
C SER A 271 -2.68 -13.01 13.84
N SER A 272 -2.44 -11.91 13.12
CA SER A 272 -3.45 -11.27 12.27
C SER A 272 -2.98 -11.03 10.84
N THR A 273 -2.31 -9.92 10.53
CA THR A 273 -2.02 -9.54 9.13
C THR A 273 -1.01 -10.44 8.43
N SER A 274 -0.27 -11.23 9.20
CA SER A 274 0.67 -12.24 8.72
C SER A 274 0.26 -13.65 9.16
N SER A 275 -1.02 -13.87 9.50
CA SER A 275 -1.54 -15.19 9.93
C SER A 275 -1.30 -16.30 8.91
N GLU A 276 -1.33 -15.94 7.62
CA GLU A 276 -1.16 -16.86 6.49
C GLU A 276 0.28 -17.36 6.32
N MET A 277 1.26 -16.73 6.99
CA MET A 277 2.66 -17.16 6.94
C MET A 277 2.89 -18.27 7.97
N ASN A 278 3.70 -19.27 7.59
CA ASN A 278 4.15 -20.31 8.51
C ASN A 278 5.23 -19.76 9.49
N ALA A 279 5.66 -20.57 10.45
CA ALA A 279 6.61 -20.14 11.49
C ALA A 279 7.99 -19.77 10.91
N GLU A 280 8.50 -20.56 9.96
CA GLU A 280 9.80 -20.32 9.31
C GLU A 280 9.76 -19.03 8.48
N GLU A 281 8.67 -18.80 7.74
CA GLU A 281 8.47 -17.57 6.96
C GLU A 281 8.39 -16.33 7.85
N LYS A 282 7.73 -16.43 9.02
CA LYS A 282 7.67 -15.33 10.00
C LYS A 282 9.04 -15.04 10.60
N GLU A 283 9.81 -16.07 10.93
CA GLU A 283 11.17 -15.92 11.43
C GLU A 283 12.09 -15.28 10.39
N MET A 284 12.05 -15.76 9.13
CA MET A 284 12.81 -15.17 8.02
C MET A 284 12.43 -13.71 7.73
N ALA A 285 11.19 -13.33 8.03
CA ALA A 285 10.70 -11.97 7.87
C ALA A 285 10.86 -11.11 9.13
N ASP A 286 11.58 -11.57 10.17
CA ASP A 286 11.77 -10.87 11.45
C ASP A 286 10.45 -10.50 12.16
N ILE A 287 9.41 -11.34 12.04
CA ILE A 287 8.10 -11.14 12.65
C ILE A 287 8.02 -11.94 13.95
N SER A 288 8.24 -11.27 15.08
CA SER A 288 8.06 -11.90 16.40
C SER A 288 6.58 -12.19 16.70
N PRO A 289 6.27 -13.18 17.57
CA PRO A 289 4.91 -13.45 18.02
C PRO A 289 4.24 -12.25 18.71
N GLY A 290 5.03 -11.40 19.37
CA GLY A 290 4.57 -10.20 20.06
C GLY A 290 4.65 -8.91 19.25
N LEU A 291 4.87 -8.97 17.92
CA LEU A 291 5.06 -7.78 17.10
C LEU A 291 3.74 -7.04 16.88
N ILE A 292 3.54 -5.94 17.61
CA ILE A 292 2.41 -5.03 17.44
C ILE A 292 2.73 -4.03 16.34
N ARG A 293 1.88 -3.95 15.31
CA ARG A 293 1.89 -2.81 14.39
C ARG A 293 0.92 -1.75 14.87
N MET A 294 1.40 -0.53 15.00
CA MET A 294 0.61 0.64 15.43
C MET A 294 0.52 1.65 14.29
N SER A 295 -0.71 2.03 13.93
CA SER A 295 -1.01 3.17 13.07
C SER A 295 -1.44 4.32 13.98
N ILE A 296 -0.54 5.27 14.22
CA ILE A 296 -0.76 6.38 15.15
C ILE A 296 -1.85 7.29 14.59
N GLY A 297 -2.89 7.60 15.35
CA GLY A 297 -3.96 8.52 14.93
C GLY A 297 -3.55 9.99 15.01
N TYR A 298 -4.23 10.87 14.27
CA TYR A 298 -3.98 12.31 14.34
C TYR A 298 -4.81 13.01 15.44
N SER A 299 -5.97 12.47 15.80
CA SER A 299 -6.84 13.02 16.86
C SER A 299 -6.13 13.06 18.22
N GLY A 300 -6.53 13.98 19.10
CA GLY A 300 -5.98 14.14 20.45
C GLY A 300 -4.56 14.69 20.51
N THR A 301 -4.15 15.13 21.70
CA THR A 301 -2.79 15.66 21.93
C THR A 301 -1.77 14.51 22.06
N LEU A 302 -0.51 14.82 21.77
CA LEU A 302 0.59 13.88 21.97
C LEU A 302 0.71 13.44 23.44
N GLU A 303 0.57 14.38 24.39
CA GLU A 303 0.65 14.11 25.82
C GLU A 303 -0.43 13.12 26.29
N GLN A 304 -1.66 13.25 25.76
CA GLN A 304 -2.74 12.30 26.04
C GLN A 304 -2.40 10.90 25.53
N LYS A 305 -1.91 10.78 24.30
CA LYS A 305 -1.50 9.49 23.71
C LYS A 305 -0.39 8.85 24.55
N TRP A 306 0.60 9.64 24.92
CA TRP A 306 1.74 9.18 25.70
C TRP A 306 1.34 8.74 27.11
N THR A 307 0.60 9.57 27.84
CA THR A 307 0.12 9.26 29.19
C THR A 307 -0.70 7.97 29.21
N GLN A 308 -1.51 7.73 28.18
CA GLN A 308 -2.28 6.49 28.06
C GLN A 308 -1.37 5.29 27.78
N PHE A 309 -0.39 5.44 26.89
CA PHE A 309 0.59 4.41 26.60
C PHE A 309 1.38 4.03 27.86
N GLU A 310 1.85 5.00 28.64
CA GLU A 310 2.54 4.76 29.92
C GLU A 310 1.65 4.02 30.92
N LYS A 311 0.39 4.43 31.07
CA LYS A 311 -0.58 3.75 31.95
C LYS A 311 -0.83 2.30 31.52
N ALA A 312 -0.88 2.03 30.23
CA ALA A 312 -1.06 0.69 29.70
C ALA A 312 0.21 -0.16 29.93
N LEU A 313 1.39 0.41 29.66
CA LEU A 313 2.67 -0.27 29.87
C LEU A 313 2.91 -0.60 31.35
N ALA A 314 2.47 0.25 32.27
CA ALA A 314 2.59 -0.01 33.72
C ALA A 314 1.70 -1.16 34.24
N GLN A 315 0.81 -1.70 33.41
CA GLN A 315 -0.10 -2.80 33.77
C GLN A 315 0.36 -4.18 33.25
N ILE A 316 1.55 -4.26 32.67
CA ILE A 316 2.12 -5.44 32.00
C ILE A 316 3.50 -5.75 32.60
#